data_AF-A0A1M6C1I1-F1
#
_entry.id   AF-A0A1M6C1I1-F1
#
_cell.length_a   1.000
_cell.length_b   1.000
_cell.length_c   1.000
_cell.angle_alpha   90.00
_cell.angle_beta   90.00
_cell.angle_gamma   90.00
#
_symmetry.space_group_name_H-M   'P 1'
#
loop_
_entity.id
_entity.type
_entity.pdbx_description
1 polymer ?
#
loop_
_entity_poly.entity_id
_entity_poly.type
_entity_poly.pdbx_seq_one_letter_code
_entity_poly.pdbx_strand_id
1 'polypeptide(L)'
;MRRLIERGLMFGNLVPVDSPVLVERYMRALDHLTGRRADLDEFHVDISGYSPEVGDALDDPLYLNPDGVNRSFILLTTEQKRAPLLGARFSTSRGILRQFVEANETALLALTARDAVAGELADTVFRCAVPADLFKIGRVTVEADTTAGTVVSARRLEELIARFRTEPDGWWDDVLIARMIELAGETGDLTRNPVALPRMTFAQDNYWTALFGGVYLLRDAPHPVLIHMAEGAFGGLPVPAVAASDRTALAQALTRNGLVEGIVEARGADAAAILRQKMDYIVAFAVAEQGESLAGAGRRDLRRLARRHAGALPPEWHALAALVRWAENAGDWPRITSDDPAYFYTLRAAPGPDRDLVNRLLAELTPMDARQLFICHKEAFYAAWRTWPEGQRAFVADLLAEEYLLDKAGTRAALFGPEPGMEEPPAPPPPTPGPRAAQDRIAAVGPWGALRR
;
A
#
# COMPACT_ATOMS: atom_id res chain seq x y z
N MET A 1 3.56 -12.57 17.94
CA MET A 1 2.50 -11.73 17.34
C MET A 1 1.50 -11.22 18.35
N ARG A 2 0.97 -12.07 19.26
CA ARG A 2 -0.01 -11.74 20.32
C ARG A 2 0.09 -10.33 20.93
N ARG A 3 1.28 -9.91 21.39
CA ARG A 3 1.52 -8.58 21.97
C ARG A 3 1.11 -7.40 21.05
N LEU A 4 1.35 -7.51 19.74
CA LEU A 4 0.95 -6.48 18.78
C LEU A 4 -0.57 -6.41 18.64
N ILE A 5 -1.24 -7.57 18.69
CA ILE A 5 -2.71 -7.66 18.60
C ILE A 5 -3.34 -7.04 19.85
N GLU A 6 -2.88 -7.43 21.05
CA GLU A 6 -3.38 -6.90 22.34
C GLU A 6 -3.21 -5.38 22.47
N ARG A 7 -2.24 -4.79 21.76
CA ARG A 7 -1.98 -3.34 21.72
C ARG A 7 -2.59 -2.64 20.50
N GLY A 8 -3.38 -3.32 19.68
CA GLY A 8 -4.00 -2.74 18.46
C GLY A 8 -3.00 -2.35 17.36
N LEU A 9 -1.76 -2.84 17.43
CA LEU A 9 -0.68 -2.59 16.46
C LEU A 9 -0.69 -3.58 15.28
N MET A 10 -1.45 -4.66 15.41
CA MET A 10 -1.74 -5.63 14.34
C MET A 10 -3.24 -5.89 14.32
N PHE A 11 -3.83 -5.99 13.13
CA PHE A 11 -5.28 -6.17 12.92
C PHE A 11 -6.16 -5.06 13.53
N GLY A 12 -5.57 -3.96 13.97
CA GLY A 12 -6.32 -2.77 14.36
C GLY A 12 -7.05 -2.18 13.16
N ASN A 13 -8.27 -1.71 13.39
CA ASN A 13 -9.11 -1.04 12.39
C ASN A 13 -9.60 -1.94 11.24
N LEU A 14 -9.58 -3.27 11.39
CA LEU A 14 -10.32 -4.14 10.48
C LEU A 14 -11.82 -3.96 10.67
N VAL A 15 -12.58 -4.26 9.62
CA VAL A 15 -14.04 -4.17 9.65
C VAL A 15 -14.61 -5.49 10.20
N PRO A 16 -15.38 -5.46 11.30
CA PRO A 16 -16.03 -6.66 11.80
C PRO A 16 -17.15 -7.11 10.86
N VAL A 17 -17.27 -8.42 10.69
CA VAL A 17 -18.33 -9.11 9.96
C VAL A 17 -18.98 -10.09 10.94
N ASP A 18 -20.05 -9.65 11.59
CA ASP A 18 -20.65 -10.30 12.76
C ASP A 18 -22.17 -10.59 12.60
N SER A 19 -22.73 -10.23 11.45
CA SER A 19 -24.14 -10.52 11.13
C SER A 19 -24.24 -11.69 10.14
N PRO A 20 -25.19 -12.62 10.33
CA PRO A 20 -25.37 -13.77 9.43
C PRO A 20 -25.56 -13.36 7.96
N VAL A 21 -26.17 -12.21 7.72
CA VAL A 21 -26.39 -11.68 6.36
C VAL A 21 -25.07 -11.25 5.71
N LEU A 22 -24.19 -10.57 6.43
CA LEU A 22 -22.90 -10.14 5.90
C LEU A 22 -21.94 -11.33 5.72
N VAL A 23 -21.96 -12.28 6.66
CA VAL A 23 -21.22 -13.55 6.54
C VAL A 23 -21.63 -14.27 5.27
N GLU A 24 -22.93 -14.47 5.03
CA GLU A 24 -23.40 -15.18 3.84
C GLU A 24 -23.05 -14.43 2.54
N ARG A 25 -23.18 -13.10 2.51
CA ARG A 25 -22.76 -12.28 1.36
C ARG A 25 -21.27 -12.44 1.07
N TYR A 26 -20.44 -12.41 2.12
CA TYR A 26 -19.02 -12.62 1.99
C TYR A 26 -18.69 -14.01 1.46
N MET A 27 -19.26 -15.07 2.06
CA MET A 27 -19.00 -16.45 1.65
C MET A 27 -19.47 -16.74 0.23
N ARG A 28 -20.55 -16.10 -0.23
CA ARG A 28 -20.99 -16.16 -1.63
C ARG A 28 -20.01 -15.47 -2.57
N ALA A 29 -19.50 -14.29 -2.20
CA ALA A 29 -18.48 -13.59 -2.99
C ALA A 29 -17.16 -14.37 -3.04
N LEU A 30 -16.78 -14.97 -1.91
CA LEU A 30 -15.61 -15.84 -1.81
C LEU A 30 -15.75 -17.07 -2.71
N ASP A 31 -16.90 -17.74 -2.67
CA ASP A 31 -17.20 -18.88 -3.54
C ASP A 31 -17.20 -18.49 -5.02
N HIS A 32 -17.77 -17.33 -5.35
CA HIS A 32 -17.74 -16.80 -6.71
C HIS A 32 -16.33 -16.55 -7.24
N LEU A 33 -15.44 -15.99 -6.41
CA LEU A 33 -14.06 -15.68 -6.79
C LEU A 33 -13.13 -16.90 -6.78
N THR A 34 -13.33 -17.83 -5.83
CA THR A 34 -12.33 -18.87 -5.51
C THR A 34 -12.87 -20.30 -5.61
N GLY A 35 -14.19 -20.49 -5.69
CA GLY A 35 -14.85 -21.80 -5.59
C GLY A 35 -14.75 -22.44 -4.20
N ARG A 36 -14.44 -21.64 -3.17
CA ARG A 36 -14.23 -22.10 -1.79
C ARG A 36 -15.12 -21.32 -0.83
N ARG A 37 -15.43 -21.94 0.31
CA ARG A 37 -16.15 -21.32 1.44
C ARG A 37 -15.46 -21.71 2.75
N ALA A 38 -15.56 -20.83 3.74
CA ALA A 38 -15.17 -21.13 5.12
C ALA A 38 -16.42 -21.21 6.00
N ASP A 39 -16.31 -21.98 7.09
CA ASP A 39 -17.38 -22.14 8.09
C ASP A 39 -17.05 -21.29 9.32
N LEU A 40 -17.45 -20.02 9.27
CA LEU A 40 -17.20 -19.03 10.32
C LEU A 40 -18.46 -18.17 10.55
N ASP A 41 -18.83 -17.98 11.81
CA ASP A 41 -19.98 -17.16 12.21
C ASP A 41 -19.62 -15.66 12.33
N GLU A 42 -18.35 -15.35 12.59
CA GLU A 42 -17.83 -13.99 12.68
C GLU A 42 -16.35 -13.92 12.29
N PHE A 43 -15.91 -12.81 11.71
CA PHE A 43 -14.51 -12.56 11.34
C PHE A 43 -14.28 -11.07 11.03
N HIS A 44 -13.05 -10.68 10.74
CA HIS A 44 -12.69 -9.31 10.38
C HIS A 44 -12.06 -9.22 9.00
N VAL A 45 -12.37 -8.15 8.26
CA VAL A 45 -11.83 -7.93 6.92
C VAL A 45 -11.04 -6.64 6.79
N ASP A 46 -10.05 -6.67 5.92
CA ASP A 46 -9.21 -5.54 5.53
C ASP A 46 -9.86 -4.71 4.39
N ILE A 47 -9.16 -3.69 3.87
CA ILE A 47 -9.67 -2.86 2.76
C ILE A 47 -10.02 -3.66 1.50
N SER A 48 -9.33 -4.77 1.24
CA SER A 48 -9.60 -5.66 0.11
C SER A 48 -10.63 -6.73 0.43
N GLY A 49 -11.12 -6.84 1.66
CA GLY A 49 -11.97 -7.95 2.06
C GLY A 49 -11.19 -9.19 2.50
N TYR A 50 -9.86 -9.13 2.62
CA TYR A 50 -9.07 -10.24 3.15
C TYR A 50 -9.26 -10.34 4.67
N SER A 51 -9.49 -11.56 5.14
CA SER A 51 -9.63 -11.93 6.55
C SER A 51 -8.55 -12.95 6.92
N PRO A 52 -7.73 -12.67 7.94
CA PRO A 52 -6.83 -13.66 8.53
C PRO A 52 -7.56 -14.92 9.00
N GLU A 53 -8.74 -14.77 9.61
CA GLU A 53 -9.54 -15.88 10.14
C GLU A 53 -10.03 -16.80 9.02
N VAL A 54 -10.51 -16.24 7.91
CA VAL A 54 -10.88 -17.00 6.71
C VAL A 54 -9.65 -17.68 6.10
N GLY A 55 -8.53 -16.97 6.01
CA GLY A 55 -7.27 -17.54 5.50
C GLY A 55 -6.79 -18.73 6.33
N ASP A 56 -6.88 -18.64 7.66
CA ASP A 56 -6.54 -19.74 8.58
C ASP A 56 -7.53 -20.91 8.44
N ALA A 57 -8.84 -20.66 8.33
CA ALA A 57 -9.85 -21.69 8.11
C ALA A 57 -9.69 -22.43 6.76
N LEU A 58 -9.18 -21.73 5.75
CA LEU A 58 -8.88 -22.28 4.43
C LEU A 58 -7.47 -22.87 4.31
N ASP A 59 -6.61 -22.75 5.33
CA ASP A 59 -5.17 -23.04 5.24
C ASP A 59 -4.51 -22.38 4.01
N ASP A 60 -4.92 -21.16 3.71
CA ASP A 60 -4.47 -20.39 2.55
C ASP A 60 -4.46 -18.89 2.86
N PRO A 61 -3.31 -18.31 3.25
CA PRO A 61 -3.20 -16.88 3.54
C PRO A 61 -3.19 -15.99 2.27
N LEU A 62 -3.29 -16.58 1.07
CA LEU A 62 -3.30 -15.87 -0.21
C LEU A 62 -4.59 -16.13 -1.01
N TYR A 63 -5.67 -16.56 -0.36
CA TYR A 63 -6.92 -16.93 -1.03
C TYR A 63 -7.56 -15.82 -1.89
N LEU A 64 -7.29 -14.53 -1.61
CA LEU A 64 -7.68 -13.39 -2.46
C LEU A 64 -6.54 -12.84 -3.33
N ASN A 65 -5.36 -13.44 -3.31
CA ASN A 65 -4.22 -12.97 -4.09
C ASN A 65 -3.35 -14.15 -4.53
N PRO A 66 -3.91 -15.07 -5.33
CA PRO A 66 -3.18 -16.23 -5.82
C PRO A 66 -1.93 -15.76 -6.58
N ASP A 67 -0.83 -16.49 -6.41
CA ASP A 67 0.50 -16.16 -7.00
C ASP A 67 1.08 -14.77 -6.62
N GLY A 68 0.38 -13.99 -5.78
CA GLY A 68 0.81 -12.69 -5.32
C GLY A 68 0.62 -11.54 -6.32
N VAL A 69 -0.07 -11.78 -7.44
CA VAL A 69 -0.42 -10.79 -8.49
C VAL A 69 -1.94 -10.77 -8.70
N ASN A 70 -2.47 -9.70 -9.28
CA ASN A 70 -3.90 -9.55 -9.59
C ASN A 70 -4.83 -9.80 -8.39
N ARG A 71 -4.55 -9.14 -7.27
CA ARG A 71 -5.33 -9.29 -6.02
C ARG A 71 -6.82 -9.10 -6.29
N SER A 72 -7.60 -10.13 -5.97
CA SER A 72 -9.05 -10.07 -5.84
C SER A 72 -9.46 -9.31 -4.58
N PHE A 73 -10.67 -8.76 -4.59
CA PHE A 73 -11.24 -8.07 -3.44
C PHE A 73 -12.73 -8.34 -3.27
N ILE A 74 -13.20 -8.22 -2.02
CA ILE A 74 -14.60 -8.32 -1.63
C ILE A 74 -14.95 -7.10 -0.77
N LEU A 75 -15.92 -6.30 -1.23
CA LEU A 75 -16.44 -5.14 -0.52
C LEU A 75 -17.84 -5.45 0.01
N LEU A 76 -17.98 -5.39 1.32
CA LEU A 76 -19.23 -5.48 2.08
C LEU A 76 -19.73 -4.10 2.51
N THR A 77 -18.83 -3.10 2.58
CA THR A 77 -19.15 -1.73 3.01
C THR A 77 -18.11 -0.73 2.52
N THR A 78 -18.51 0.52 2.30
CA THR A 78 -17.59 1.61 1.95
C THR A 78 -16.65 1.99 3.10
N GLU A 79 -16.98 1.63 4.35
CA GLU A 79 -16.11 1.84 5.52
C GLU A 79 -14.79 1.06 5.44
N GLN A 80 -14.72 0.00 4.62
CA GLN A 80 -13.48 -0.74 4.36
C GLN A 80 -12.34 0.17 3.85
N LYS A 81 -12.63 1.33 3.25
CA LYS A 81 -11.60 2.30 2.83
C LYS A 81 -10.69 2.76 3.96
N ARG A 82 -11.15 2.69 5.22
CA ARG A 82 -10.38 3.04 6.42
C ARG A 82 -9.55 1.87 6.96
N ALA A 83 -9.94 0.63 6.69
CA ALA A 83 -9.24 -0.55 7.17
C ALA A 83 -7.84 -0.66 6.53
N PRO A 84 -6.83 -1.25 7.19
CA PRO A 84 -5.50 -1.45 6.59
C PRO A 84 -5.57 -2.42 5.39
N LEU A 85 -4.48 -2.53 4.62
CA LEU A 85 -4.27 -3.64 3.69
C LEU A 85 -3.32 -4.65 4.33
N LEU A 86 -3.75 -5.89 4.49
CA LEU A 86 -2.95 -6.98 5.02
C LEU A 86 -2.26 -7.75 3.88
N GLY A 87 -1.06 -8.26 4.17
CA GLY A 87 -0.30 -9.12 3.23
C GLY A 87 -0.02 -8.46 1.88
N ALA A 88 0.24 -7.14 1.86
CA ALA A 88 0.41 -6.41 0.62
C ALA A 88 1.57 -6.99 -0.20
N ARG A 89 1.31 -7.29 -1.48
CA ARG A 89 2.34 -7.73 -2.43
C ARG A 89 2.85 -6.60 -3.31
N PHE A 90 2.09 -5.51 -3.42
CA PHE A 90 2.47 -4.29 -4.11
C PHE A 90 2.15 -3.08 -3.23
N SER A 91 3.01 -2.05 -3.26
CA SER A 91 2.81 -0.82 -2.47
C SER A 91 1.61 0.02 -2.93
N THR A 92 1.18 -0.13 -4.19
CA THR A 92 0.12 0.66 -4.82
C THR A 92 -1.29 0.14 -4.53
N SER A 93 -1.45 -1.16 -4.22
CA SER A 93 -2.77 -1.83 -4.15
C SER A 93 -3.72 -1.16 -3.17
N ARG A 94 -3.24 -0.75 -1.99
CA ARG A 94 -4.05 -0.08 -0.98
C ARG A 94 -4.60 1.26 -1.48
N GLY A 95 -3.74 2.08 -2.08
CA GLY A 95 -4.12 3.39 -2.61
C GLY A 95 -5.12 3.27 -3.76
N ILE A 96 -4.94 2.27 -4.63
CA ILE A 96 -5.87 1.96 -5.72
C ILE A 96 -7.25 1.60 -5.18
N LEU A 97 -7.33 0.68 -4.20
CA LEU A 97 -8.60 0.27 -3.58
C LEU A 97 -9.28 1.46 -2.88
N ARG A 98 -8.54 2.28 -2.15
CA ARG A 98 -9.10 3.48 -1.49
C ARG A 98 -9.70 4.44 -2.51
N GLN A 99 -8.95 4.82 -3.55
CA GLN A 99 -9.43 5.70 -4.61
C GLN A 99 -10.66 5.13 -5.31
N PHE A 100 -10.67 3.82 -5.57
CA PHE A 100 -11.83 3.15 -6.17
C PHE A 100 -13.07 3.26 -5.27
N VAL A 101 -12.93 3.03 -3.97
CA VAL A 101 -14.05 3.13 -3.02
C VAL A 101 -14.53 4.57 -2.88
N GLU A 102 -13.62 5.54 -2.78
CA GLU A 102 -13.95 6.97 -2.65
C GLU A 102 -14.63 7.52 -3.92
N ALA A 103 -14.11 7.21 -5.10
CA ALA A 103 -14.68 7.67 -6.37
C ALA A 103 -16.07 7.10 -6.65
N ASN A 104 -16.39 5.93 -6.07
CA ASN A 104 -17.63 5.20 -6.32
C ASN A 104 -18.51 5.06 -5.07
N GLU A 105 -18.30 5.89 -4.05
CA GLU A 105 -18.89 5.70 -2.72
C GLU A 105 -20.42 5.57 -2.76
N THR A 106 -21.10 6.43 -3.50
CA THR A 106 -22.58 6.37 -3.64
C THR A 106 -23.05 5.08 -4.31
N ALA A 107 -22.40 4.67 -5.40
CA ALA A 107 -22.76 3.46 -6.15
C ALA A 107 -22.46 2.19 -5.32
N LEU A 108 -21.29 2.14 -4.67
CA LEU A 108 -20.91 1.05 -3.80
C LEU A 108 -21.82 0.94 -2.57
N LEU A 109 -22.23 2.06 -1.98
CA LEU A 109 -23.19 2.04 -0.85
C LEU A 109 -24.54 1.43 -1.27
N ALA A 110 -25.03 1.79 -2.46
CA ALA A 110 -26.27 1.22 -2.99
C ALA A 110 -26.15 -0.29 -3.31
N LEU A 111 -25.02 -0.71 -3.87
CA LEU A 111 -24.73 -2.12 -4.18
C LEU A 111 -24.59 -2.97 -2.92
N THR A 112 -23.71 -2.53 -2.01
CA THR A 112 -23.38 -3.23 -0.76
C THR A 112 -24.55 -3.34 0.22
N ALA A 113 -25.58 -2.49 0.07
CA ALA A 113 -26.84 -2.65 0.78
C ALA A 113 -27.56 -3.97 0.45
N ARG A 114 -27.39 -4.50 -0.77
CA ARG A 114 -28.09 -5.71 -1.26
C ARG A 114 -27.18 -6.93 -1.34
N ASP A 115 -25.96 -6.75 -1.82
CA ASP A 115 -25.01 -7.85 -2.08
C ASP A 115 -23.57 -7.38 -1.97
N ALA A 116 -22.62 -8.31 -1.78
CA ALA A 116 -21.21 -7.97 -1.82
C ALA A 116 -20.77 -7.55 -3.24
N VAL A 117 -19.83 -6.60 -3.33
CA VAL A 117 -19.15 -6.26 -4.58
C VAL A 117 -17.81 -6.99 -4.60
N ALA A 118 -17.63 -7.88 -5.55
CA ALA A 118 -16.42 -8.66 -5.77
C ALA A 118 -15.68 -8.18 -7.01
N GLY A 119 -14.36 -8.31 -7.03
CA GLY A 119 -13.57 -7.85 -8.17
C GLY A 119 -12.11 -8.20 -8.07
N GLU A 120 -11.32 -7.62 -8.96
CA GLU A 120 -9.87 -7.78 -9.00
C GLU A 120 -9.14 -6.51 -9.42
N LEU A 121 -7.91 -6.40 -8.92
CA LEU A 121 -6.91 -5.45 -9.40
C LEU A 121 -6.19 -6.06 -10.60
N ALA A 122 -6.84 -6.08 -11.76
CA ALA A 122 -6.35 -6.73 -12.97
C ALA A 122 -5.13 -6.02 -13.57
N ASP A 123 -4.02 -6.75 -13.68
CA ASP A 123 -2.89 -6.42 -14.56
C ASP A 123 -2.84 -7.41 -15.73
N THR A 124 -2.19 -7.01 -16.82
CA THR A 124 -1.87 -7.85 -17.97
C THR A 124 -1.00 -9.08 -17.62
N VAL A 125 -0.29 -9.05 -16.49
CA VAL A 125 0.60 -10.12 -16.03
C VAL A 125 -0.14 -11.03 -15.04
N PHE A 126 -0.58 -12.20 -15.52
CA PHE A 126 -1.22 -13.23 -14.69
C PHE A 126 -0.26 -13.98 -13.77
N ARG A 127 1.03 -14.03 -14.11
CA ARG A 127 2.06 -14.70 -13.32
C ARG A 127 3.40 -14.00 -13.50
N CYS A 128 4.09 -13.72 -12.41
CA CYS A 128 5.42 -13.12 -12.40
C CYS A 128 6.44 -14.21 -12.07
N ALA A 129 7.09 -14.79 -13.08
CA ALA A 129 8.01 -15.92 -12.90
C ALA A 129 9.47 -15.47 -12.75
N VAL A 130 9.85 -14.39 -13.44
CA VAL A 130 11.20 -13.83 -13.41
C VAL A 130 11.17 -12.31 -13.16
N PRO A 131 12.22 -11.70 -12.59
CA PRO A 131 12.24 -10.25 -12.33
C PRO A 131 11.95 -9.37 -13.56
N ALA A 132 12.28 -9.84 -14.76
CA ALA A 132 11.97 -9.13 -16.01
C ALA A 132 10.45 -8.97 -16.25
N ASP A 133 9.61 -9.83 -15.68
CA ASP A 133 8.14 -9.74 -15.80
C ASP A 133 7.58 -8.51 -15.07
N LEU A 134 8.29 -7.98 -14.06
CA LEU A 134 7.90 -6.75 -13.36
C LEU A 134 7.83 -5.53 -14.32
N PHE A 135 8.59 -5.56 -15.42
CA PHE A 135 8.56 -4.49 -16.42
C PHE A 135 7.32 -4.52 -17.32
N LYS A 136 6.58 -5.63 -17.32
CA LYS A 136 5.31 -5.77 -18.04
C LYS A 136 4.13 -5.23 -17.21
N ILE A 137 4.28 -5.18 -15.89
CA ILE A 137 3.34 -4.53 -14.97
C ILE A 137 3.51 -3.02 -15.14
N GLY A 138 2.47 -2.37 -15.63
CA GLY A 138 2.49 -0.92 -15.86
C GLY A 138 1.14 -0.25 -15.71
N ARG A 139 0.04 -1.01 -15.74
CA ARG A 139 -1.30 -0.47 -15.52
C ARG A 139 -2.14 -1.50 -14.79
N VAL A 140 -2.79 -1.06 -13.73
CA VAL A 140 -3.76 -1.85 -12.97
C VAL A 140 -5.15 -1.33 -13.28
N THR A 141 -6.05 -2.21 -13.71
CA THR A 141 -7.46 -1.88 -13.94
C THR A 141 -8.30 -2.52 -12.86
N VAL A 142 -9.17 -1.74 -12.23
CA VAL A 142 -10.14 -2.28 -11.28
C VAL A 142 -11.33 -2.81 -12.07
N GLU A 143 -11.55 -4.11 -11.96
CA GLU A 143 -12.74 -4.78 -12.48
C GLU A 143 -13.60 -5.23 -11.29
N ALA A 144 -14.89 -4.88 -11.29
CA ALA A 144 -15.78 -5.11 -10.16
C ALA A 144 -17.22 -5.33 -10.62
N ASP A 145 -17.90 -6.27 -9.97
CA ASP A 145 -19.35 -6.48 -10.06
C ASP A 145 -19.88 -7.06 -8.74
N THR A 146 -21.19 -7.12 -8.57
CA THR A 146 -21.83 -7.95 -7.54
C THR A 146 -21.76 -9.43 -7.90
N THR A 147 -21.98 -10.31 -6.92
CA THR A 147 -22.04 -11.77 -7.17
C THR A 147 -23.16 -12.17 -8.13
N ALA A 148 -24.22 -11.35 -8.22
CA ALA A 148 -25.33 -11.53 -9.14
C ALA A 148 -25.13 -10.90 -10.53
N GLY A 149 -24.00 -10.21 -10.81
CA GLY A 149 -23.77 -9.56 -12.10
C GLY A 149 -24.57 -8.28 -12.35
N THR A 150 -25.04 -7.61 -11.28
CA THR A 150 -25.89 -6.41 -11.33
C THR A 150 -25.29 -5.29 -12.19
N VAL A 151 -23.98 -5.07 -12.15
CA VAL A 151 -23.32 -3.98 -12.91
C VAL A 151 -23.30 -4.31 -14.40
N VAL A 152 -22.98 -5.56 -14.77
CA VAL A 152 -23.07 -6.04 -16.15
C VAL A 152 -24.50 -5.98 -16.68
N SER A 153 -25.49 -6.46 -15.92
CA SER A 153 -26.91 -6.37 -16.30
C SER A 153 -27.36 -4.92 -16.46
N ALA A 154 -26.89 -4.01 -15.59
CA ALA A 154 -27.22 -2.59 -15.66
C ALA A 154 -26.68 -1.92 -16.93
N ARG A 155 -25.42 -2.18 -17.29
CA ARG A 155 -24.82 -1.68 -18.55
C ARG A 155 -25.56 -2.19 -19.77
N ARG A 156 -25.95 -3.46 -19.78
CA ARG A 156 -26.73 -4.04 -20.87
C ARG A 156 -28.10 -3.39 -21.00
N LEU A 157 -28.77 -3.10 -19.88
CA LEU A 157 -30.05 -2.39 -19.89
C LEU A 157 -29.89 -0.96 -20.41
N GLU A 158 -28.83 -0.24 -20.03
CA GLU A 158 -28.52 1.09 -20.58
C GLU A 158 -28.31 1.07 -22.10
N GLU A 159 -27.60 0.07 -22.63
CA GLU A 159 -27.42 -0.12 -24.08
C GLU A 159 -28.76 -0.38 -24.79
N LEU A 160 -29.63 -1.21 -24.22
CA LEU A 160 -30.96 -1.47 -24.78
C LEU A 160 -31.85 -0.21 -24.73
N ILE A 161 -31.80 0.56 -23.63
CA ILE A 161 -32.51 1.85 -23.53
C ILE A 161 -31.98 2.84 -24.58
N ALA A 162 -30.67 2.88 -24.81
CA ALA A 162 -30.08 3.73 -25.84
C ALA A 162 -30.60 3.33 -27.23
N ARG A 163 -30.56 2.04 -27.56
CA ARG A 163 -31.10 1.49 -28.82
C ARG A 163 -32.58 1.81 -28.99
N PHE A 164 -33.39 1.60 -27.95
CA PHE A 164 -34.82 1.92 -27.93
C PHE A 164 -35.08 3.39 -28.28
N ARG A 165 -34.20 4.31 -27.84
CA ARG A 165 -34.34 5.76 -28.07
C ARG A 165 -33.80 6.23 -29.42
N THR A 166 -32.83 5.53 -30.01
CA THR A 166 -32.10 6.02 -31.20
C THR A 166 -32.46 5.26 -32.48
N GLU A 167 -32.86 3.99 -32.39
CA GLU A 167 -33.25 3.21 -33.56
C GLU A 167 -34.63 3.65 -34.08
N PRO A 168 -34.81 3.85 -35.40
CA PRO A 168 -36.08 4.32 -35.98
C PRO A 168 -37.31 3.51 -35.57
N ASP A 169 -37.09 2.20 -35.35
CA ASP A 169 -38.10 1.20 -35.03
C ASP A 169 -37.99 0.64 -33.61
N GLY A 170 -37.07 1.16 -32.78
CA GLY A 170 -36.80 0.63 -31.44
C GLY A 170 -38.01 0.70 -30.50
N TRP A 171 -38.93 1.63 -30.72
CA TRP A 171 -40.11 1.83 -29.88
C TRP A 171 -41.22 0.78 -30.07
N TRP A 172 -41.20 0.01 -31.17
CA TRP A 172 -42.17 -1.06 -31.47
C TRP A 172 -41.54 -2.45 -31.61
N ASP A 173 -40.25 -2.59 -31.28
CA ASP A 173 -39.58 -3.88 -31.20
C ASP A 173 -39.96 -4.59 -29.88
N ASP A 174 -40.95 -5.47 -29.95
CA ASP A 174 -41.44 -6.28 -28.82
C ASP A 174 -40.33 -7.13 -28.17
N VAL A 175 -39.32 -7.55 -28.95
CA VAL A 175 -38.18 -8.35 -28.44
C VAL A 175 -37.23 -7.47 -27.64
N LEU A 176 -36.96 -6.24 -28.11
CA LEU A 176 -36.18 -5.25 -27.40
C LEU A 176 -36.85 -4.88 -26.06
N ILE A 177 -38.15 -4.60 -26.08
CA ILE A 177 -38.93 -4.25 -24.88
C ILE A 177 -38.94 -5.41 -23.87
N ALA A 178 -39.18 -6.65 -24.32
CA ALA A 178 -39.19 -7.82 -23.44
C ALA A 178 -37.84 -8.02 -22.72
N ARG A 179 -36.72 -7.88 -23.44
CA ARG A 179 -35.37 -7.96 -22.86
C ARG A 179 -35.10 -6.84 -21.85
N MET A 180 -35.62 -5.63 -22.10
CA MET A 180 -35.51 -4.52 -21.14
C MET A 180 -36.29 -4.79 -19.85
N ILE A 181 -37.51 -5.34 -19.94
CA ILE A 181 -38.33 -5.68 -18.77
C ILE A 181 -37.66 -6.77 -17.91
N GLU A 182 -37.11 -7.80 -18.56
CA GLU A 182 -36.39 -8.88 -17.88
C GLU A 182 -35.19 -8.33 -17.10
N LEU A 183 -34.31 -7.56 -17.75
CA LEU A 183 -33.13 -6.95 -17.10
C LEU A 183 -33.50 -5.92 -16.03
N ALA A 184 -34.61 -5.18 -16.19
CA ALA A 184 -35.09 -4.24 -15.18
C ALA A 184 -35.62 -4.95 -13.93
N GLY A 185 -36.15 -6.17 -14.07
CA GLY A 185 -36.54 -7.02 -12.94
C GLY A 185 -35.35 -7.43 -12.07
N GLU A 186 -34.18 -7.65 -12.68
CA GLU A 186 -32.94 -8.01 -12.00
C GLU A 186 -32.23 -6.80 -11.36
N THR A 187 -32.12 -5.70 -12.10
CA THR A 187 -31.30 -4.53 -11.73
C THR A 187 -32.06 -3.48 -10.91
N GLY A 188 -33.38 -3.43 -11.04
CA GLY A 188 -34.23 -2.37 -10.48
C GLY A 188 -34.23 -1.10 -11.35
N ASP A 189 -34.75 0.01 -10.80
CA ASP A 189 -34.89 1.27 -11.55
C ASP A 189 -33.55 2.03 -11.64
N LEU A 190 -32.80 1.75 -12.71
CA LEU A 190 -31.52 2.40 -13.04
C LEU A 190 -31.66 3.90 -13.32
N THR A 191 -32.86 4.41 -13.65
CA THR A 191 -33.05 5.84 -13.93
C THR A 191 -32.99 6.69 -12.66
N ARG A 192 -33.39 6.10 -11.52
CA ARG A 192 -33.36 6.75 -10.20
C ARG A 192 -32.12 6.41 -9.40
N ASN A 193 -31.53 5.25 -9.64
CA ASN A 193 -30.34 4.79 -8.93
C ASN A 193 -29.35 4.16 -9.91
N PRO A 194 -28.56 4.97 -10.66
CA PRO A 194 -27.58 4.44 -11.60
C PRO A 194 -26.49 3.66 -10.84
N VAL A 195 -26.37 2.37 -11.16
CA VAL A 195 -25.49 1.42 -10.47
C VAL A 195 -24.22 1.13 -11.28
N ALA A 196 -23.72 2.15 -11.97
CA ALA A 196 -22.56 2.03 -12.83
C ALA A 196 -21.26 2.15 -12.01
N LEU A 197 -20.43 1.11 -12.06
CA LEU A 197 -19.04 1.18 -11.62
C LEU A 197 -18.15 1.39 -12.85
N PRO A 198 -17.52 2.57 -13.04
CA PRO A 198 -16.58 2.80 -14.14
C PRO A 198 -15.35 1.90 -13.98
N ARG A 199 -14.80 1.44 -15.12
CA ARG A 199 -13.49 0.80 -15.15
C ARG A 199 -12.42 1.85 -14.88
N MET A 200 -11.81 1.82 -13.71
CA MET A 200 -10.74 2.72 -13.32
C MET A 200 -9.39 2.08 -13.62
N THR A 201 -8.51 2.81 -14.31
CA THR A 201 -7.17 2.34 -14.68
C THR A 201 -6.12 3.26 -14.09
N PHE A 202 -5.15 2.67 -13.40
CA PHE A 202 -4.09 3.35 -12.68
C PHE A 202 -2.73 3.02 -13.30
N ALA A 203 -1.89 4.03 -13.50
CA ALA A 203 -0.50 3.81 -13.91
C ALA A 203 0.31 3.22 -12.74
N GLN A 204 1.25 2.32 -13.02
CA GLN A 204 2.09 1.70 -12.00
C GLN A 204 3.55 1.70 -12.48
N ASP A 205 4.14 2.89 -12.51
CA ASP A 205 5.52 3.09 -12.97
C ASP A 205 6.52 2.90 -11.85
N ASN A 206 6.22 3.44 -10.66
CA ASN A 206 7.07 3.32 -9.47
C ASN A 206 6.33 2.55 -8.38
N TYR A 207 6.92 1.46 -7.90
CA TYR A 207 6.31 0.63 -6.87
C TYR A 207 7.31 -0.28 -6.16
N TRP A 208 6.93 -0.75 -4.99
CA TRP A 208 7.56 -1.88 -4.30
C TRP A 208 6.73 -3.13 -4.47
N THR A 209 7.39 -4.28 -4.57
CA THR A 209 6.75 -5.60 -4.48
C THR A 209 7.50 -6.55 -3.55
N ALA A 210 6.74 -7.39 -2.84
CA ALA A 210 7.30 -8.48 -2.02
C ALA A 210 7.84 -9.66 -2.85
N LEU A 211 7.55 -9.68 -4.16
CA LEU A 211 8.07 -10.70 -5.07
C LEU A 211 9.60 -10.66 -5.10
N PHE A 212 10.22 -11.81 -5.39
CA PHE A 212 11.68 -11.97 -5.46
C PHE A 212 12.44 -11.47 -4.21
N GLY A 213 11.79 -11.54 -3.03
CA GLY A 213 12.39 -11.16 -1.75
C GLY A 213 12.40 -9.67 -1.46
N GLY A 214 11.65 -8.86 -2.21
CA GLY A 214 11.57 -7.40 -2.00
C GLY A 214 12.29 -6.65 -3.12
N VAL A 215 11.52 -5.95 -3.95
CA VAL A 215 12.03 -5.19 -5.09
C VAL A 215 11.34 -3.83 -5.15
N TYR A 216 12.12 -2.76 -5.31
CA TYR A 216 11.66 -1.42 -5.62
C TYR A 216 11.97 -1.14 -7.09
N LEU A 217 10.95 -0.84 -7.88
CA LEU A 217 11.10 -0.39 -9.26
C LEU A 217 10.78 1.10 -9.33
N LEU A 218 11.73 1.90 -9.81
CA LEU A 218 11.59 3.33 -10.06
C LEU A 218 11.76 3.55 -11.56
N ARG A 219 10.70 3.33 -12.34
CA ARG A 219 10.72 3.40 -13.81
C ARG A 219 10.63 4.84 -14.33
N ASP A 220 9.89 5.70 -13.64
CA ASP A 220 9.65 7.10 -14.04
C ASP A 220 10.65 8.09 -13.41
N ALA A 221 11.66 7.58 -12.71
CA ALA A 221 12.73 8.43 -12.17
C ALA A 221 13.66 8.93 -13.30
N PRO A 222 14.32 10.10 -13.14
CA PRO A 222 15.23 10.64 -14.15
C PRO A 222 16.32 9.66 -14.62
N HIS A 223 16.76 8.79 -13.72
CA HIS A 223 17.65 7.67 -13.96
C HIS A 223 16.97 6.40 -13.42
N PRO A 224 16.17 5.72 -14.27
CA PRO A 224 15.40 4.56 -13.85
C PRO A 224 16.27 3.48 -13.22
N VAL A 225 15.80 2.88 -12.14
CA VAL A 225 16.56 1.91 -11.36
C VAL A 225 15.65 0.87 -10.74
N LEU A 226 16.17 -0.35 -10.63
CA LEU A 226 15.58 -1.40 -9.81
C LEU A 226 16.48 -1.63 -8.60
N ILE A 227 15.91 -1.62 -7.41
CA ILE A 227 16.62 -1.91 -6.16
C ILE A 227 16.08 -3.23 -5.62
N HIS A 228 16.95 -4.20 -5.38
CA HIS A 228 16.55 -5.51 -4.85
C HIS A 228 17.12 -5.74 -3.45
N MET A 229 16.28 -6.25 -2.55
CA MET A 229 16.61 -6.48 -1.15
C MET A 229 17.21 -7.88 -0.92
N ALA A 230 16.83 -8.84 -1.75
CA ALA A 230 17.35 -10.20 -1.73
C ALA A 230 18.28 -10.47 -2.91
N GLU A 231 19.17 -11.44 -2.76
CA GLU A 231 19.98 -11.98 -3.85
C GLU A 231 19.08 -12.68 -4.89
N GLY A 232 19.43 -12.58 -6.17
CA GLY A 232 18.62 -13.17 -7.23
C GLY A 232 19.11 -12.87 -8.65
N ALA A 233 18.39 -13.40 -9.63
CA ALA A 233 18.72 -13.24 -11.05
C ALA A 233 18.20 -11.90 -11.61
N PHE A 234 18.87 -10.79 -11.24
CA PHE A 234 18.54 -9.43 -11.70
C PHE A 234 19.38 -8.97 -12.91
N GLY A 235 20.00 -9.90 -13.64
CA GLY A 235 20.77 -9.60 -14.85
C GLY A 235 19.89 -9.42 -16.09
N GLY A 236 20.34 -8.60 -17.05
CA GLY A 236 19.67 -8.42 -18.34
C GLY A 236 18.35 -7.63 -18.29
N LEU A 237 18.11 -6.89 -17.21
CA LEU A 237 16.91 -6.09 -17.04
C LEU A 237 16.96 -4.80 -17.88
N PRO A 238 15.81 -4.20 -18.23
CA PRO A 238 15.75 -2.94 -19.00
C PRO A 238 16.38 -1.73 -18.30
N VAL A 239 16.58 -1.80 -16.98
CA VAL A 239 17.19 -0.75 -16.15
C VAL A 239 18.29 -1.36 -15.28
N PRO A 240 19.27 -0.55 -14.82
CA PRO A 240 20.27 -1.01 -13.85
C PRO A 240 19.62 -1.57 -12.59
N ALA A 241 20.10 -2.74 -12.15
CA ALA A 241 19.73 -3.34 -10.88
C ALA A 241 20.81 -3.03 -9.83
N VAL A 242 20.38 -2.55 -8.67
CA VAL A 242 21.24 -2.21 -7.53
C VAL A 242 20.84 -3.07 -6.35
N ALA A 243 21.79 -3.82 -5.80
CA ALA A 243 21.58 -4.57 -4.58
C ALA A 243 21.52 -3.62 -3.39
N ALA A 244 20.60 -3.84 -2.45
CA ALA A 244 20.53 -3.05 -1.21
C ALA A 244 21.79 -3.20 -0.34
N SER A 245 22.53 -4.31 -0.50
CA SER A 245 23.82 -4.56 0.13
C SER A 245 24.95 -3.69 -0.43
N ASP A 246 24.86 -3.23 -1.69
CA ASP A 246 25.79 -2.25 -2.26
C ASP A 246 25.36 -0.83 -1.88
N ARG A 247 25.69 -0.47 -0.64
CA ARG A 247 25.31 0.81 -0.03
C ARG A 247 25.78 2.02 -0.83
N THR A 248 26.94 1.92 -1.48
CA THR A 248 27.51 3.03 -2.26
C THR A 248 26.76 3.20 -3.57
N ALA A 249 26.52 2.13 -4.32
CA ALA A 249 25.71 2.21 -5.53
C ALA A 249 24.28 2.68 -5.23
N LEU A 250 23.70 2.21 -4.12
CA LEU A 250 22.37 2.62 -3.68
C LEU A 250 22.32 4.11 -3.32
N ALA A 251 23.26 4.60 -2.50
CA ALA A 251 23.37 6.01 -2.14
C ALA A 251 23.50 6.90 -3.39
N GLN A 252 24.31 6.48 -4.36
CA GLN A 252 24.45 7.18 -5.63
C GLN A 252 23.15 7.17 -6.44
N ALA A 253 22.45 6.04 -6.51
CA ALA A 253 21.18 5.93 -7.23
C ALA A 253 20.10 6.85 -6.63
N LEU A 254 19.98 6.88 -5.31
CA LEU A 254 19.02 7.75 -4.60
C LEU A 254 19.36 9.23 -4.77
N THR A 255 20.63 9.60 -4.60
CA THR A 255 21.09 11.00 -4.72
C THR A 255 20.95 11.50 -6.16
N ARG A 256 21.35 10.69 -7.15
CA ARG A 256 21.29 11.08 -8.58
C ARG A 256 19.86 11.31 -9.05
N ASN A 257 18.91 10.57 -8.49
CA ASN A 257 17.48 10.75 -8.78
C ASN A 257 16.81 11.83 -7.91
N GLY A 258 17.53 12.46 -6.98
CA GLY A 258 16.95 13.46 -6.06
C GLY A 258 15.89 12.89 -5.12
N LEU A 259 15.97 11.59 -4.79
CA LEU A 259 14.95 10.88 -4.01
C LEU A 259 15.09 11.05 -2.50
N VAL A 260 16.25 11.50 -2.04
CA VAL A 260 16.59 11.63 -0.62
C VAL A 260 17.24 12.97 -0.32
N GLU A 261 17.06 13.43 0.91
CA GLU A 261 17.71 14.60 1.48
C GLU A 261 18.18 14.31 2.91
N GLY A 262 19.07 15.16 3.43
CA GLY A 262 19.59 14.99 4.79
C GLY A 262 18.53 15.36 5.84
N ILE A 263 18.44 14.60 6.93
CA ILE A 263 17.64 15.02 8.10
C ILE A 263 18.20 16.32 8.70
N VAL A 264 19.52 16.48 8.64
CA VAL A 264 20.24 17.65 9.13
C VAL A 264 20.80 18.42 7.95
N GLU A 265 20.07 19.43 7.48
CA GLU A 265 20.54 20.36 6.44
C GLU A 265 21.14 21.64 7.03
N ALA A 266 20.67 22.02 8.22
CA ALA A 266 21.15 23.16 8.99
C ALA A 266 21.12 22.83 10.49
N ARG A 267 21.83 23.63 11.30
CA ARG A 267 21.78 23.52 12.76
C ARG A 267 20.37 23.83 13.26
N GLY A 268 19.82 22.99 14.14
CA GLY A 268 18.46 23.16 14.65
C GLY A 268 18.05 22.09 15.65
N ALA A 269 17.18 22.49 16.60
CA ALA A 269 16.72 21.61 17.68
C ALA A 269 15.85 20.44 17.18
N ASP A 270 15.10 20.66 16.09
CA ASP A 270 14.17 19.66 15.54
C ASP A 270 14.90 18.46 14.95
N ALA A 271 15.95 18.69 14.15
CA ALA A 271 16.75 17.62 13.56
C ALA A 271 17.48 16.81 14.65
N ALA A 272 18.01 17.48 15.68
CA ALA A 272 18.62 16.81 16.83
C ALA A 272 17.62 15.95 17.62
N ALA A 273 16.35 16.36 17.70
CA ALA A 273 15.30 15.58 18.35
C ALA A 273 14.98 14.29 17.57
N ILE A 274 14.87 14.36 16.25
CA ILE A 274 14.65 13.20 15.37
C ILE A 274 15.80 12.20 15.52
N LEU A 275 17.06 12.68 15.46
CA LEU A 275 18.23 11.83 15.59
C LEU A 275 18.32 11.16 16.96
N ARG A 276 18.05 11.89 18.06
CA ARG A 276 18.00 11.30 19.40
C ARG A 276 16.98 10.18 19.50
N GLN A 277 15.82 10.36 18.88
CA GLN A 277 14.81 9.32 18.87
C GLN A 277 15.27 8.07 18.12
N LYS A 278 15.91 8.22 16.95
CA LYS A 278 16.55 7.10 16.25
C LYS A 278 17.58 6.39 17.14
N MET A 279 18.41 7.17 17.82
CA MET A 279 19.42 6.66 18.76
C MET A 279 18.79 5.91 19.94
N ASP A 280 17.66 6.35 20.48
CA ASP A 280 16.95 5.69 21.58
C ASP A 280 16.54 4.25 21.18
N TYR A 281 16.09 4.04 19.94
CA TYR A 281 15.80 2.68 19.45
C TYR A 281 17.08 1.83 19.29
N ILE A 282 18.14 2.40 18.73
CA ILE A 282 19.41 1.67 18.57
C ILE A 282 19.96 1.22 19.93
N VAL A 283 19.85 2.07 20.95
CA VAL A 283 20.21 1.70 22.33
C VAL A 283 19.37 0.52 22.77
N ALA A 284 18.04 0.63 22.69
CA ALA A 284 17.14 -0.45 23.10
C ALA A 284 17.48 -1.79 22.42
N PHE A 285 17.76 -1.78 21.12
CA PHE A 285 18.15 -2.99 20.41
C PHE A 285 19.47 -3.56 20.95
N ALA A 286 20.51 -2.73 21.04
CA ALA A 286 21.85 -3.13 21.46
C ALA A 286 21.91 -3.65 22.91
N VAL A 287 21.27 -2.98 23.87
CA VAL A 287 21.27 -3.44 25.27
C VAL A 287 20.39 -4.67 25.48
N ALA A 288 19.29 -4.83 24.74
CA ALA A 288 18.46 -6.03 24.84
C ALA A 288 19.19 -7.28 24.32
N GLU A 289 20.06 -7.15 23.31
CA GLU A 289 20.93 -8.26 22.87
C GLU A 289 21.92 -8.70 23.95
N GLN A 290 22.28 -7.80 24.86
CA GLN A 290 23.17 -8.07 26.00
C GLN A 290 22.41 -8.64 27.21
N GLY A 291 21.10 -8.87 27.10
CA GLY A 291 20.27 -9.44 28.17
C GLY A 291 19.77 -8.43 29.21
N GLU A 292 19.95 -7.12 28.98
CA GLU A 292 19.38 -6.09 29.85
C GLU A 292 17.85 -6.03 29.68
N SER A 293 17.13 -5.83 30.79
CA SER A 293 15.69 -5.68 30.76
C SER A 293 15.30 -4.24 30.40
N LEU A 294 14.39 -4.09 29.44
CA LEU A 294 13.82 -2.81 29.01
C LEU A 294 12.39 -2.59 29.51
N ALA A 295 11.88 -3.44 30.40
CA ALA A 295 10.51 -3.35 30.88
C ALA A 295 10.25 -2.00 31.56
N GLY A 296 9.32 -1.21 31.01
CA GLY A 296 8.97 0.12 31.52
C GLY A 296 10.06 1.19 31.37
N ALA A 297 11.08 0.95 30.54
CA ALA A 297 12.17 1.91 30.34
C ALA A 297 11.68 3.13 29.55
N GLY A 298 11.76 4.32 30.16
CA GLY A 298 11.50 5.58 29.46
C GLY A 298 12.76 6.14 28.78
N ARG A 299 12.62 7.26 28.07
CA ARG A 299 13.75 7.95 27.41
C ARG A 299 14.89 8.32 28.36
N ARG A 300 14.58 8.63 29.62
CA ARG A 300 15.61 8.92 30.65
C ARG A 300 16.44 7.69 30.99
N ASP A 301 15.82 6.52 31.02
CA ASP A 301 16.48 5.24 31.29
C ASP A 301 17.36 4.82 30.13
N LEU A 302 16.89 4.98 28.89
CA LEU A 302 17.68 4.73 27.68
C LEU A 302 18.95 5.58 27.63
N ARG A 303 18.87 6.86 28.03
CA ARG A 303 20.07 7.70 28.15
C ARG A 303 21.06 7.21 29.20
N ARG A 304 20.58 6.66 30.33
CA ARG A 304 21.45 6.06 31.35
C ARG A 304 22.07 4.76 30.83
N LEU A 305 21.29 3.91 30.18
CA LEU A 305 21.75 2.68 29.53
C LEU A 305 22.82 2.98 28.48
N ALA A 306 22.59 3.97 27.62
CA ALA A 306 23.54 4.40 26.60
C ALA A 306 24.89 4.82 27.19
N ARG A 307 24.90 5.50 28.35
CA ARG A 307 26.15 5.88 29.03
C ARG A 307 26.87 4.69 29.65
N ARG A 308 26.13 3.76 30.28
CA ARG A 308 26.71 2.55 30.90
C ARG A 308 27.31 1.61 29.84
N HIS A 309 26.63 1.50 28.71
CA HIS A 309 26.96 0.59 27.61
C HIS A 309 27.65 1.28 26.44
N ALA A 310 28.17 2.49 26.63
CA ALA A 310 28.68 3.33 25.55
C ALA A 310 29.73 2.63 24.67
N GLY A 311 30.59 1.79 25.24
CA GLY A 311 31.61 1.05 24.48
C GLY A 311 31.10 -0.15 23.70
N ALA A 312 29.86 -0.58 23.94
CA ALA A 312 29.24 -1.74 23.31
C ALA A 312 28.07 -1.36 22.39
N LEU A 313 27.82 -0.05 22.19
CA LEU A 313 26.84 0.43 21.22
C LEU A 313 27.40 0.30 19.79
N PRO A 314 26.52 0.09 18.80
CA PRO A 314 26.96 -0.14 17.44
C PRO A 314 27.46 1.15 16.77
N PRO A 315 28.25 1.05 15.68
CA PRO A 315 28.80 2.21 14.95
C PRO A 315 27.74 3.25 14.56
N GLU A 316 26.53 2.79 14.19
CA GLU A 316 25.37 3.61 13.86
C GLU A 316 25.09 4.64 14.95
N TRP A 317 25.07 4.20 16.21
CA TRP A 317 24.79 5.07 17.34
C TRP A 317 25.87 6.14 17.50
N HIS A 318 27.15 5.76 17.35
CA HIS A 318 28.27 6.67 17.52
C HIS A 318 28.32 7.77 16.46
N ALA A 319 28.07 7.42 15.20
CA ALA A 319 27.99 8.37 14.10
C ALA A 319 26.79 9.32 14.28
N LEU A 320 25.62 8.81 14.64
CA LEU A 320 24.45 9.65 14.94
C LEU A 320 24.69 10.55 16.17
N ALA A 321 25.37 10.05 17.20
CA ALA A 321 25.73 10.85 18.37
C ALA A 321 26.67 12.00 18.01
N ALA A 322 27.61 11.78 17.09
CA ALA A 322 28.48 12.85 16.57
C ALA A 322 27.67 13.90 15.80
N LEU A 323 26.71 13.46 14.99
CA LEU A 323 25.82 14.36 14.25
C LEU A 323 24.90 15.17 15.18
N VAL A 324 24.37 14.56 16.25
CA VAL A 324 23.62 15.26 17.30
C VAL A 324 24.48 16.31 17.99
N ARG A 325 25.72 15.99 18.38
CA ARG A 325 26.64 16.97 18.99
C ARG A 325 26.87 18.16 18.08
N TRP A 326 27.08 17.93 16.78
CA TRP A 326 27.21 19.03 15.82
C TRP A 326 25.94 19.87 15.72
N ALA A 327 24.77 19.24 15.63
CA ALA A 327 23.48 19.92 15.51
C ALA A 327 23.18 20.81 16.74
N GLU A 328 23.73 20.45 17.91
CA GLU A 328 23.62 21.19 19.17
C GLU A 328 24.76 22.19 19.43
N ASN A 329 25.64 22.44 18.45
CA ASN A 329 26.83 23.29 18.60
C ASN A 329 27.87 22.77 19.61
N ALA A 330 27.91 21.46 19.85
CA ALA A 330 28.79 20.80 20.81
C ALA A 330 29.85 19.89 20.16
N GLY A 331 30.08 20.02 18.85
CA GLY A 331 31.08 19.24 18.12
C GLY A 331 31.23 19.61 16.64
N ASP A 332 32.22 19.00 16.00
CA ASP A 332 32.51 19.15 14.57
C ASP A 332 31.58 18.31 13.69
N TRP A 333 31.46 18.68 12.41
CA TRP A 333 30.65 17.94 11.44
C TRP A 333 31.26 16.54 11.23
N PRO A 334 30.53 15.45 11.49
CA PRO A 334 31.07 14.10 11.35
C PRO A 334 31.22 13.73 9.87
N ARG A 335 32.23 12.92 9.57
CA ARG A 335 32.38 12.31 8.23
C ARG A 335 31.60 11.00 8.20
N ILE A 336 30.42 11.04 7.57
CA ILE A 336 29.56 9.86 7.34
C ILE A 336 29.48 9.65 5.83
N THR A 337 30.25 8.68 5.32
CA THR A 337 30.26 8.28 3.91
C THR A 337 29.22 7.19 3.64
N SER A 338 28.95 6.86 2.38
CA SER A 338 27.91 5.89 2.01
C SER A 338 28.13 4.46 2.54
N ASP A 339 29.38 4.11 2.79
CA ASP A 339 29.80 2.85 3.41
C ASP A 339 29.59 2.84 4.94
N ASP A 340 29.41 4.00 5.58
CA ASP A 340 29.14 4.09 7.01
C ASP A 340 27.77 3.46 7.33
N PRO A 341 27.66 2.57 8.32
CA PRO A 341 26.40 1.95 8.73
C PRO A 341 25.29 2.95 9.05
N ALA A 342 25.64 4.13 9.60
CA ALA A 342 24.71 5.18 9.94
C ALA A 342 24.16 5.95 8.74
N TYR A 343 24.76 5.83 7.55
CA TYR A 343 24.47 6.70 6.40
C TYR A 343 22.96 6.85 6.13
N PHE A 344 22.24 5.74 5.95
CA PHE A 344 20.79 5.79 5.68
C PHE A 344 19.96 6.28 6.88
N TYR A 345 20.46 6.19 8.11
CA TYR A 345 19.79 6.80 9.27
C TYR A 345 19.84 8.33 9.27
N THR A 346 20.75 8.93 8.47
CA THR A 346 20.87 10.39 8.33
C THR A 346 20.00 10.97 7.22
N LEU A 347 19.30 10.12 6.47
CA LEU A 347 18.49 10.51 5.31
C LEU A 347 17.00 10.45 5.61
N ARG A 348 16.24 11.28 4.88
CA ARG A 348 14.78 11.16 4.73
C ARG A 348 14.43 11.24 3.25
N ALA A 349 13.26 10.74 2.88
CA ALA A 349 12.78 10.89 1.51
C ALA A 349 12.55 12.36 1.17
N ALA A 350 12.97 12.77 -0.03
CA ALA A 350 12.71 14.10 -0.55
C ALA A 350 11.21 14.30 -0.81
N PRO A 351 10.70 15.54 -0.76
CA PRO A 351 9.33 15.85 -1.18
C PRO A 351 9.09 15.44 -2.64
N GLY A 352 8.00 14.72 -2.92
CA GLY A 352 7.67 14.29 -4.27
C GLY A 352 6.69 13.12 -4.32
N PRO A 353 6.31 12.67 -5.52
CA PRO A 353 5.37 11.55 -5.71
C PRO A 353 5.92 10.23 -5.13
N ASP A 354 7.24 10.02 -5.17
CA ASP A 354 7.88 8.80 -4.70
C ASP A 354 8.24 8.82 -3.20
N ARG A 355 7.91 9.89 -2.48
CA ARG A 355 8.32 10.11 -1.08
C ARG A 355 8.02 8.90 -0.20
N ASP A 356 6.84 8.31 -0.33
CA ASP A 356 6.42 7.19 0.52
C ASP A 356 7.06 5.86 0.11
N LEU A 357 7.30 5.66 -1.19
CA LEU A 357 8.06 4.52 -1.68
C LEU A 357 9.51 4.57 -1.19
N VAL A 358 10.12 5.76 -1.21
CA VAL A 358 11.49 5.97 -0.71
C VAL A 358 11.53 5.86 0.81
N ASN A 359 10.54 6.39 1.54
CA ASN A 359 10.45 6.21 3.00
C ASN A 359 10.30 4.74 3.38
N ARG A 360 9.57 3.95 2.59
CA ARG A 360 9.49 2.49 2.74
C ARG A 360 10.87 1.83 2.59
N LEU A 361 11.60 2.17 1.53
CA LEU A 361 12.97 1.70 1.31
C LEU A 361 13.91 2.09 2.45
N LEU A 362 13.93 3.36 2.85
CA LEU A 362 14.78 3.85 3.94
C LEU A 362 14.47 3.14 5.26
N ALA A 363 13.20 2.84 5.53
CA ALA A 363 12.79 2.09 6.71
C ALA A 363 13.35 0.66 6.70
N GLU A 364 13.31 -0.01 5.54
CA GLU A 364 13.85 -1.36 5.37
C GLU A 364 15.39 -1.39 5.50
N LEU A 365 16.07 -0.32 5.07
CA LEU A 365 17.52 -0.14 5.23
C LEU A 365 17.95 0.22 6.66
N THR A 366 17.01 0.64 7.51
CA THR A 366 17.28 1.13 8.88
C THR A 366 16.45 0.37 9.92
N PRO A 367 16.55 -0.98 9.99
CA PRO A 367 15.61 -1.80 10.76
C PRO A 367 15.61 -1.55 12.27
N MET A 368 16.69 -0.97 12.83
CA MET A 368 16.73 -0.55 14.24
C MET A 368 15.82 0.66 14.52
N ASP A 369 15.40 1.45 13.53
CA ASP A 369 14.34 2.44 13.71
C ASP A 369 12.96 1.76 13.57
N ALA A 370 12.60 1.02 14.63
CA ALA A 370 11.40 0.19 14.64
C ALA A 370 10.11 0.99 14.40
N ARG A 371 10.08 2.29 14.74
CA ARG A 371 8.92 3.14 14.50
C ARG A 371 8.78 3.52 13.03
N GLN A 372 9.87 3.95 12.40
CA GLN A 372 9.83 4.22 10.97
C GLN A 372 9.49 2.93 10.19
N LEU A 373 10.07 1.79 10.58
CA LEU A 373 9.76 0.49 10.00
C LEU A 373 8.28 0.13 10.13
N PHE A 374 7.69 0.30 11.32
CA PHE A 374 6.27 0.03 11.54
C PHE A 374 5.34 0.92 10.70
N ILE A 375 5.69 2.20 10.55
CA ILE A 375 4.87 3.19 9.84
C ILE A 375 4.96 3.00 8.33
N CYS A 376 6.17 2.80 7.79
CA CYS A 376 6.41 2.83 6.35
C CYS A 376 6.38 1.45 5.70
N HIS A 377 6.70 0.38 6.45
CA HIS A 377 6.83 -0.96 5.89
C HIS A 377 6.38 -2.07 6.85
N LYS A 378 5.06 -2.26 6.96
CA LYS A 378 4.46 -3.27 7.87
C LYS A 378 4.96 -4.70 7.61
N GLU A 379 5.13 -5.08 6.35
CA GLU A 379 5.60 -6.43 5.98
C GLU A 379 7.02 -6.69 6.50
N ALA A 380 7.95 -5.75 6.25
CA ALA A 380 9.32 -5.83 6.77
C ALA A 380 9.34 -5.75 8.31
N PHE A 381 8.50 -4.90 8.91
CA PHE A 381 8.34 -4.84 10.37
C PHE A 381 7.93 -6.19 10.95
N TYR A 382 6.89 -6.84 10.42
CA TYR A 382 6.42 -8.12 10.94
C TYR A 382 7.42 -9.26 10.70
N ALA A 383 8.21 -9.21 9.61
CA ALA A 383 9.30 -10.14 9.38
C ALA A 383 10.41 -9.97 10.44
N ALA A 384 10.88 -8.74 10.67
CA ALA A 384 11.88 -8.42 11.68
C ALA A 384 11.39 -8.73 13.11
N TRP A 385 10.13 -8.38 13.41
CA TRP A 385 9.50 -8.65 14.71
C TRP A 385 9.59 -10.12 15.12
N ARG A 386 9.49 -11.07 14.18
CA ARG A 386 9.55 -12.50 14.47
C ARG A 386 10.93 -12.95 14.96
N THR A 387 11.99 -12.23 14.61
CA THR A 387 13.37 -12.58 14.97
C THR A 387 13.86 -11.86 16.23
N TRP A 388 13.19 -10.79 16.65
CA TRP A 388 13.60 -10.00 17.80
C TRP A 388 13.47 -10.74 19.15
N PRO A 389 14.45 -10.60 20.06
CA PRO A 389 14.32 -11.03 21.46
C PRO A 389 13.07 -10.46 22.15
N GLU A 390 12.56 -11.16 23.17
CA GLU A 390 11.34 -10.74 23.89
C GLU A 390 11.45 -9.33 24.50
N GLY A 391 12.63 -8.96 25.03
CA GLY A 391 12.86 -7.62 25.59
C GLY A 391 12.70 -6.50 24.55
N GLN A 392 13.22 -6.69 23.34
CA GLN A 392 13.05 -5.74 22.23
C GLN A 392 11.59 -5.65 21.81
N ARG A 393 10.91 -6.79 21.65
CA ARG A 393 9.48 -6.84 21.31
C ARG A 393 8.63 -6.11 22.34
N ALA A 394 8.86 -6.36 23.63
CA ALA A 394 8.14 -5.68 24.71
C ALA A 394 8.31 -4.16 24.62
N PHE A 395 9.56 -3.68 24.58
CA PHE A 395 9.88 -2.26 24.50
C PHE A 395 9.25 -1.58 23.27
N VAL A 396 9.40 -2.17 22.08
CA VAL A 396 8.87 -1.57 20.84
C VAL A 396 7.34 -1.51 20.87
N ALA A 397 6.65 -2.56 21.34
CA ALA A 397 5.18 -2.54 21.41
C ALA A 397 4.66 -1.53 22.45
N ASP A 398 5.32 -1.41 23.59
CA ASP A 398 4.97 -0.41 24.61
C ASP A 398 5.12 1.00 24.05
N LEU A 399 6.27 1.29 23.44
CA LEU A 399 6.54 2.61 22.87
C LEU A 399 5.58 2.93 21.71
N LEU A 400 5.33 2.00 20.78
CA LEU A 400 4.39 2.25 19.67
C LEU A 400 2.96 2.49 20.18
N ALA A 401 2.54 1.79 21.23
CA ALA A 401 1.22 1.98 21.81
C ALA A 401 1.11 3.34 22.52
N GLU A 402 2.14 3.75 23.26
CA GLU A 402 2.12 4.97 24.08
C GLU A 402 2.46 6.24 23.27
N GLU A 403 3.39 6.17 22.31
CA GLU A 403 3.83 7.36 21.58
C GLU A 403 3.14 7.50 20.21
N TYR A 404 2.99 6.41 19.45
CA TYR A 404 2.49 6.50 18.07
C TYR A 404 0.96 6.44 17.97
N LEU A 405 0.30 5.54 18.70
CA LEU A 405 -1.18 5.45 18.62
C LEU A 405 -1.88 6.67 19.22
N LEU A 406 -1.28 7.35 20.19
CA LEU A 406 -1.83 8.57 20.81
C LEU A 406 -1.72 9.80 19.90
N ASP A 407 -0.63 9.94 19.14
CA ASP A 407 -0.41 11.08 18.22
C ASP A 407 0.19 10.64 16.88
N LYS A 408 -0.66 10.04 16.03
CA LYS A 408 -0.26 9.61 14.68
C LYS A 408 0.17 10.79 13.81
N ALA A 409 -0.59 11.89 13.85
CA ALA A 409 -0.39 13.03 12.96
C ALA A 409 0.90 13.80 13.30
N GLY A 410 1.13 14.12 14.57
CA GLY A 410 2.34 14.81 15.02
C GLY A 410 3.59 13.93 14.84
N THR A 411 3.49 12.62 15.11
CA THR A 411 4.60 11.69 14.88
C THR A 411 5.03 11.65 13.41
N ARG A 412 4.07 11.61 12.48
CA ARG A 412 4.36 11.63 11.04
C ARG A 412 4.95 12.95 10.58
N ALA A 413 4.36 14.07 11.02
CA ALA A 413 4.87 15.41 10.69
C ALA A 413 6.32 15.60 11.17
N ALA A 414 6.68 15.08 12.36
CA ALA A 414 8.04 15.15 12.87
C ALA A 414 9.03 14.28 12.09
N LEU A 415 8.62 13.08 11.66
CA LEU A 415 9.48 12.15 10.91
C LEU A 415 9.69 12.59 9.47
N PHE A 416 8.64 13.10 8.81
CA PHE A 416 8.65 13.32 7.38
C PHE A 416 8.63 14.81 6.99
N GLY A 417 8.33 15.74 7.91
CA GLY A 417 8.12 17.17 7.63
C GLY A 417 6.64 17.54 7.41
N PRO A 418 6.30 18.84 7.25
CA PRO A 418 4.93 19.30 7.03
C PRO A 418 4.35 18.65 5.75
N GLU A 419 3.37 17.77 5.94
CA GLU A 419 2.64 17.13 4.84
C GLU A 419 1.62 18.13 4.25
N PRO A 420 1.48 18.28 2.91
CA PRO A 420 0.21 18.70 2.36
C PRO A 420 -0.84 17.68 2.85
N GLY A 421 -1.94 18.18 3.41
CA GLY A 421 -2.74 17.50 4.43
C GLY A 421 -2.98 15.99 4.22
N MET A 422 -2.63 15.21 5.25
CA MET A 422 -3.16 13.89 5.61
C MET A 422 -3.63 13.01 4.44
N GLU A 423 -2.71 12.60 3.57
CA GLU A 423 -2.92 11.42 2.73
C GLU A 423 -1.68 10.51 2.77
N GLU A 424 -1.95 9.23 3.05
CA GLU A 424 -1.14 8.07 2.63
C GLU A 424 -0.78 8.17 1.13
N PRO A 425 0.21 7.42 0.61
CA PRO A 425 0.94 7.72 -0.63
C PRO A 425 0.08 8.31 -1.73
N PRO A 426 0.58 9.32 -2.48
CA PRO A 426 -0.13 9.83 -3.64
C PRO A 426 -0.39 8.62 -4.51
N ALA A 427 -1.66 8.23 -4.50
CA ALA A 427 -2.07 7.07 -5.22
C ALA A 427 -1.84 7.40 -6.70
N PRO A 428 -1.54 6.41 -7.55
CA PRO A 428 -1.23 6.66 -8.95
C PRO A 428 -2.28 7.62 -9.54
N PRO A 429 -1.84 8.58 -10.38
CA PRO A 429 -2.68 9.70 -10.78
C PRO A 429 -4.05 9.20 -11.23
N PRO A 430 -5.13 9.93 -10.90
CA PRO A 430 -6.49 9.49 -11.18
C PRO A 430 -6.59 9.06 -12.65
N PRO A 431 -7.42 8.05 -12.95
CA PRO A 431 -7.59 7.56 -14.32
C PRO A 431 -7.80 8.75 -15.24
N THR A 432 -6.85 8.98 -16.15
CA THR A 432 -7.07 9.95 -17.22
C THR A 432 -8.31 9.45 -17.97
N PRO A 433 -9.35 10.27 -18.14
CA PRO A 433 -10.49 9.87 -18.95
C PRO A 433 -9.94 9.37 -20.27
N GLY A 434 -10.25 8.11 -20.62
CA GLY A 434 -9.87 7.57 -21.93
C GLY A 434 -10.24 8.60 -23.00
N PRO A 435 -9.40 8.84 -24.01
CA PRO A 435 -9.60 9.96 -24.91
C PRO A 435 -11.00 9.89 -25.53
N ARG A 436 -11.85 10.89 -25.21
CA ARG A 436 -13.11 11.19 -25.90
C ARG A 436 -12.92 11.30 -27.43
N ALA A 437 -11.68 11.48 -27.88
CA ALA A 437 -11.28 11.53 -29.29
C ALA A 437 -11.64 10.27 -30.10
N ALA A 438 -11.94 9.13 -29.48
CA ALA A 438 -12.44 7.95 -30.20
C ALA A 438 -13.90 8.12 -30.68
N GLN A 439 -14.73 8.91 -29.97
CA GLN A 439 -16.10 9.20 -30.37
C GLN A 439 -16.16 10.34 -31.41
N ASP A 440 -15.27 11.35 -31.30
CA ASP A 440 -15.25 12.48 -32.24
C ASP A 440 -14.68 12.14 -33.63
N ARG A 441 -13.81 11.13 -33.74
CA ARG A 441 -13.33 10.67 -35.07
C ARG A 441 -14.42 9.98 -35.88
N ILE A 442 -15.38 9.33 -35.23
CA ILE A 442 -16.53 8.69 -35.89
C ILE A 442 -17.56 9.77 -36.33
N ALA A 443 -17.69 10.85 -35.56
CA ALA A 443 -18.51 12.00 -35.96
C ALA A 443 -17.90 12.83 -37.12
N ALA A 444 -16.56 12.87 -37.22
CA ALA A 444 -15.86 13.59 -38.29
C ALA A 444 -15.90 12.87 -39.66
N VAL A 445 -16.13 11.56 -39.68
CA VAL A 445 -16.41 10.78 -40.90
C VAL A 445 -17.81 10.19 -40.81
N GLY A 446 -18.82 10.98 -41.21
CA GLY A 446 -20.19 10.49 -41.32
C GLY A 446 -20.30 9.19 -42.15
N PRO A 447 -21.47 8.53 -42.20
CA PRO A 447 -21.66 7.15 -42.68
C PRO A 447 -21.28 6.88 -44.16
N TRP A 448 -20.81 7.89 -44.87
CA TRP A 448 -20.30 7.82 -46.23
C TRP A 448 -18.89 8.40 -46.23
N GLY A 449 -17.88 7.54 -46.32
CA GLY A 449 -16.46 7.89 -46.14
C GLY A 449 -15.95 9.05 -47.01
N ALA A 450 -14.78 9.56 -46.62
CA ALA A 450 -14.14 10.77 -47.14
C ALA A 450 -14.25 10.99 -48.67
N LEU A 451 -14.92 12.08 -49.06
CA LEU A 451 -14.79 12.65 -50.40
C LEU A 451 -13.38 13.23 -50.55
N ARG A 452 -12.58 12.62 -51.43
CA ARG A 452 -11.29 13.17 -51.88
C ARG A 452 -11.50 14.56 -52.49
N ARG A 453 -10.75 15.55 -52.00
CA ARG A 453 -10.21 16.65 -52.82
C ARG A 453 -8.77 16.89 -52.42
#